data_AF-A0A433PW25-F1
#
_entry.id   AF-A0A433PW25-F1
#
_cell.length_a   1.000
_cell.length_b   1.000
_cell.length_c   1.000
_cell.angle_alpha   90.00
_cell.angle_beta   90.00
_cell.angle_gamma   90.00
#
_symmetry.space_group_name_H-M   'P 1'
#
loop_
_entity.id
_entity.type
_entity.pdbx_description
1 polymer ?
#
loop_
_entity_poly.entity_id
_entity_poly.type
_entity_poly.pdbx_seq_one_letter_code
_entity_poly.pdbx_strand_id
1 'polypeptide(L)'
;MSAQKPRVLVVGSLRFANEDMANLAKKYQIEYLSSKSRDEFFADCDGKYQEIKVIYSHPDSHKTIGFFDQELIDRFPDSLKFICHNGAGYDTINVNAAASRGIYVSNTPGAVDAVGVHMGLVVSGYRGHQHDPDPQRMPKCIPVHDQPTRRYSHVVENLYGYLGWVKYGFSHAPGRRRWNAGVYMGTNPEGKVLGILGMGGIGKVGRYIVFLVSFTWLLATMAYVTNLNIVSFKAVAKRAIGFDMKIHYHNRSRLDPEVERQYSATYVDFETFLRTSDIISVNVPLSKETTYLLSTREFTMMKDDVIIVNTARGKVIDEAALVKALEAGKVLTVGLDVFEE
;
A
#
# COMPACT_ATOMS: atom_id res chain seq x y z
N MET A 1 36.79 29.15 -16.22
CA MET A 1 35.37 29.00 -16.58
C MET A 1 34.67 28.34 -15.40
N SER A 2 33.62 28.95 -14.84
CA SER A 2 32.82 28.31 -13.79
C SER A 2 32.20 27.04 -14.38
N ALA A 3 32.39 25.88 -13.74
CA ALA A 3 31.75 24.64 -14.19
C ALA A 3 30.23 24.82 -14.15
N GLN A 4 29.56 24.55 -15.27
CA GLN A 4 28.11 24.64 -15.37
C GLN A 4 27.45 23.70 -14.36
N LYS A 5 26.49 24.21 -13.59
CA LYS A 5 25.80 23.41 -12.56
C LYS A 5 25.07 22.24 -13.23
N PRO A 6 25.09 21.02 -12.66
CA PRO A 6 24.29 19.93 -13.18
C PRO A 6 22.80 20.28 -13.17
N ARG A 7 22.10 19.93 -14.25
CA ARG A 7 20.69 20.23 -14.46
C ARG A 7 19.81 19.10 -13.92
N VAL A 8 18.78 19.48 -13.17
CA VAL A 8 17.80 18.59 -12.54
C VAL A 8 16.42 19.00 -13.03
N LEU A 9 15.68 18.03 -13.58
CA LEU A 9 14.31 18.23 -14.03
C LEU A 9 13.33 17.66 -12.99
N VAL A 10 12.39 18.48 -12.54
CA VAL A 10 11.27 18.08 -11.68
C VAL A 10 10.05 17.85 -12.55
N VAL A 11 9.56 16.62 -12.61
CA VAL A 11 8.30 16.27 -13.26
C VAL A 11 7.23 15.90 -12.23
N GLY A 12 6.13 16.64 -12.24
CA GLY A 12 5.03 16.51 -11.28
C GLY A 12 5.16 17.44 -10.06
N SER A 13 4.33 17.19 -9.04
CA SER A 13 4.16 18.11 -7.92
C SER A 13 5.24 18.01 -6.82
N LEU A 14 5.68 19.16 -6.31
CA LEU A 14 6.44 19.30 -5.06
C LEU A 14 5.68 20.25 -4.13
N ARG A 15 5.15 19.73 -3.02
CA ARG A 15 4.30 20.51 -2.09
C ARG A 15 4.99 20.93 -0.80
N PHE A 16 5.77 20.02 -0.19
CA PHE A 16 6.23 20.17 1.20
C PHE A 16 7.76 20.32 1.34
N ALA A 17 8.53 20.05 0.29
CA ALA A 17 10.00 20.02 0.32
C ALA A 17 10.65 21.35 -0.09
N ASN A 18 10.01 22.49 0.19
CA ASN A 18 10.45 23.79 -0.34
C ASN A 18 11.86 24.20 0.13
N GLU A 19 12.19 23.95 1.41
CA GLU A 19 13.51 24.26 1.98
C GLU A 19 14.61 23.36 1.39
N ASP A 20 14.33 22.06 1.22
CA ASP A 20 15.25 21.11 0.59
C ASP A 20 15.53 21.49 -0.86
N MET A 21 14.50 21.89 -1.61
CA MET A 21 14.65 22.37 -2.98
C MET A 21 15.44 23.67 -3.06
N ALA A 22 15.24 24.61 -2.12
CA ALA A 22 16.03 25.83 -2.04
C ALA A 22 17.51 25.52 -1.75
N ASN A 23 17.80 24.50 -0.95
CA ASN A 23 19.16 24.04 -0.70
C ASN A 23 19.78 23.34 -1.91
N LEU A 24 19.00 22.53 -2.66
CA LEU A 24 19.45 21.90 -3.89
C LEU A 24 19.75 22.93 -4.99
N ALA A 25 18.94 23.99 -5.12
CA ALA A 25 19.14 25.06 -6.10
C ALA A 25 20.47 25.84 -5.92
N LYS A 26 21.08 25.79 -4.72
CA LYS A 26 22.43 26.33 -4.50
C LYS A 26 23.48 25.56 -5.31
N LYS A 27 23.32 24.24 -5.44
CA LYS A 27 24.29 23.32 -6.07
C LYS A 27 23.92 22.93 -7.50
N TYR A 28 22.64 22.91 -7.82
CA TYR A 28 22.10 22.40 -9.08
C TYR A 28 21.22 23.45 -9.77
N GLN A 29 21.11 23.34 -11.10
CA GLN A 29 20.12 24.11 -11.85
C GLN A 29 18.82 23.29 -11.86
N ILE A 30 17.81 23.79 -11.16
CA ILE A 30 16.50 23.13 -11.05
C ILE A 30 15.57 23.68 -12.12
N GLU A 31 14.99 22.78 -12.91
CA GLU A 31 13.97 23.08 -13.91
C GLU A 31 12.71 22.30 -13.60
N TYR A 32 11.57 22.92 -13.87
CA TYR A 32 10.27 22.30 -13.67
C TYR A 32 9.64 21.96 -15.02
N LEU A 33 8.89 20.85 -15.05
CA LEU A 33 8.09 20.46 -16.19
C LEU A 33 7.18 21.63 -16.60
N SER A 34 7.31 22.05 -17.86
CA SER A 34 6.46 23.09 -18.46
C SER A 34 5.45 22.53 -19.44
N SER A 35 5.74 21.36 -20.00
CA SER A 35 4.93 20.68 -21.01
C SER A 35 3.57 20.31 -20.43
N LYS A 36 2.52 20.40 -21.25
CA LYS A 36 1.13 20.09 -20.86
C LYS A 36 0.64 18.76 -21.43
N SER A 37 1.40 18.16 -22.34
CA SER A 37 1.12 16.87 -22.94
C SER A 37 2.41 16.07 -23.13
N ARG A 38 2.25 14.78 -23.44
CA ARG A 38 3.36 13.88 -23.71
C ARG A 38 4.12 14.28 -24.99
N ASP A 39 3.40 14.71 -26.03
CA ASP A 39 4.02 15.17 -27.29
C ASP A 39 4.84 16.44 -27.08
N GLU A 40 4.32 17.40 -26.30
CA GLU A 40 5.08 18.59 -25.92
C GLU A 40 6.32 18.22 -25.10
N PHE A 41 6.19 17.23 -24.21
CA PHE A 41 7.32 16.76 -23.41
C PHE A 41 8.40 16.10 -24.27
N PHE A 42 8.01 15.32 -25.28
CA PHE A 42 8.95 14.72 -26.24
C PHE A 42 9.69 15.79 -27.03
N ALA A 43 9.00 16.84 -27.48
CA ALA A 43 9.64 17.97 -28.15
C ALA A 43 10.61 18.71 -27.20
N ASP A 44 10.25 18.89 -25.93
CA ASP A 44 11.12 19.49 -24.92
C ASP A 44 12.34 18.61 -24.62
N CYS A 45 12.23 17.27 -24.68
CA CYS A 45 13.35 16.35 -24.55
C CYS A 45 14.40 16.55 -25.66
N ASP A 46 13.96 16.77 -26.90
CA ASP A 46 14.87 16.96 -28.04
C ASP A 46 15.57 18.34 -28.04
N GLY A 47 15.10 19.29 -27.24
CA GLY A 47 15.66 20.64 -27.17
C GLY A 47 15.95 21.09 -25.74
N LYS A 48 14.91 21.55 -25.03
CA LYS A 48 15.03 22.21 -23.72
C LYS A 48 15.79 21.36 -22.71
N TYR A 49 15.47 20.07 -22.63
CA TYR A 49 15.99 19.17 -21.59
C TYR A 49 17.27 18.44 -22.01
N GLN A 50 17.94 18.87 -23.08
CA GLN A 50 19.30 18.42 -23.37
C GLN A 50 20.21 18.71 -22.16
N GLU A 51 21.16 17.83 -21.85
CA GLU A 51 22.08 17.94 -20.70
C GLU A 51 21.50 17.71 -19.29
N ILE A 52 20.20 17.38 -19.12
CA ILE A 52 19.70 16.97 -17.81
C ILE A 52 20.46 15.74 -17.29
N LYS A 53 20.81 15.74 -16.00
CA LYS A 53 21.51 14.61 -15.35
C LYS A 53 20.63 13.83 -14.40
N VAL A 54 19.60 14.49 -13.85
CA VAL A 54 18.70 13.93 -12.85
C VAL A 54 17.26 14.33 -13.18
N ILE A 55 16.35 13.37 -13.06
CA ILE A 55 14.91 13.61 -13.04
C ILE A 55 14.39 13.28 -11.65
N TYR A 56 13.66 14.21 -11.03
CA TYR A 56 12.73 13.90 -9.95
C TYR A 56 11.36 13.63 -10.57
N SER A 57 10.73 12.51 -10.21
CA SER A 57 9.38 12.18 -10.68
C SER A 57 8.41 12.02 -9.52
N HIS A 58 7.32 12.77 -9.53
CA HIS A 58 6.15 12.51 -8.67
C HIS A 58 5.13 11.61 -9.40
N PRO A 59 4.32 10.78 -8.71
CA PRO A 59 3.38 9.89 -9.36
C PRO A 59 2.41 10.62 -10.27
N ASP A 60 1.91 11.81 -9.89
CA ASP A 60 1.00 12.60 -10.72
C ASP A 60 1.53 13.04 -12.10
N SER A 61 2.84 12.90 -12.36
CA SER A 61 3.44 13.25 -13.65
C SER A 61 2.84 12.43 -14.81
N HIS A 62 2.35 11.21 -14.55
CA HIS A 62 1.73 10.36 -15.58
C HIS A 62 0.53 11.02 -16.26
N LYS A 63 -0.16 11.93 -15.58
CA LYS A 63 -1.31 12.65 -16.15
C LYS A 63 -0.91 13.57 -17.30
N THR A 64 0.36 13.99 -17.32
CA THR A 64 0.89 14.92 -18.32
C THR A 64 1.77 14.20 -19.34
N ILE A 65 2.71 13.39 -18.86
CA ILE A 65 3.77 12.80 -19.71
C ILE A 65 3.61 11.30 -19.92
N GLY A 66 2.57 10.68 -19.34
CA GLY A 66 2.39 9.23 -19.35
C GLY A 66 3.42 8.49 -18.48
N PHE A 67 3.50 7.17 -18.66
CA PHE A 67 4.46 6.34 -17.94
C PHE A 67 5.87 6.48 -18.52
N PHE A 68 6.87 6.19 -17.69
CA PHE A 68 8.27 6.07 -18.10
C PHE A 68 8.47 4.70 -18.75
N ASP A 69 7.79 4.48 -19.87
CA ASP A 69 7.89 3.29 -20.70
C ASP A 69 9.17 3.32 -21.55
N GLN A 70 9.36 2.30 -22.39
CA GLN A 70 10.53 2.18 -23.26
C GLN A 70 10.66 3.40 -24.19
N GLU A 71 9.56 3.82 -24.80
CA GLU A 71 9.54 4.94 -25.74
C GLU A 71 10.02 6.23 -25.08
N LEU A 72 9.45 6.59 -23.93
CA LEU A 72 9.87 7.79 -23.24
C LEU A 72 11.31 7.65 -22.73
N ILE A 73 11.68 6.48 -22.22
CA ILE A 73 13.04 6.25 -21.74
C ILE A 73 14.04 6.42 -22.87
N ASP A 74 13.77 5.97 -24.09
CA ASP A 74 14.67 6.09 -25.24
C ASP A 74 14.84 7.54 -25.73
N ARG A 75 13.87 8.42 -25.45
CA ARG A 75 13.92 9.84 -25.82
C ARG A 75 14.72 10.72 -24.86
N PHE A 76 15.06 10.24 -23.66
CA PHE A 76 15.90 11.02 -22.77
C PHE A 76 17.32 11.24 -23.34
N PRO A 77 18.01 12.35 -22.99
CA PRO A 77 19.38 12.56 -23.44
C PRO A 77 20.36 11.61 -22.74
N ASP A 78 21.47 11.28 -23.40
CA ASP A 78 22.52 10.39 -22.84
C ASP A 78 23.20 10.95 -21.57
N SER A 79 23.03 12.24 -21.33
CA SER A 79 23.47 12.92 -20.11
C SER A 79 22.70 12.47 -18.86
N LEU A 80 21.47 11.95 -19.02
CA LEU A 80 20.64 11.49 -17.91
C LEU A 80 21.30 10.31 -17.22
N LYS A 81 21.42 10.37 -15.89
CA LYS A 81 21.99 9.30 -15.07
C LYS A 81 21.07 8.81 -13.96
N PHE A 82 20.15 9.64 -13.49
CA PHE A 82 19.32 9.30 -12.34
C PHE A 82 17.84 9.67 -12.56
N ILE A 83 16.95 8.76 -12.21
CA ILE A 83 15.52 9.01 -12.03
C ILE A 83 15.18 8.72 -10.57
N CYS A 84 14.80 9.76 -9.84
CA CYS A 84 14.42 9.69 -8.44
C CYS A 84 12.89 9.75 -8.32
N HIS A 85 12.25 8.60 -8.11
CA HIS A 85 10.80 8.50 -8.04
C HIS A 85 10.28 8.70 -6.62
N ASN A 86 9.30 9.61 -6.45
CA ASN A 86 8.57 9.81 -5.21
C ASN A 86 7.41 8.83 -5.10
N GLY A 87 7.73 7.58 -4.80
CA GLY A 87 6.74 6.55 -4.58
C GLY A 87 7.42 5.28 -4.13
N ALA A 88 6.71 4.47 -3.34
CA ALA A 88 7.25 3.22 -2.84
C ALA A 88 7.17 2.13 -3.94
N GLY A 89 6.09 2.08 -4.72
CA GLY A 89 6.01 1.30 -5.96
C GLY A 89 6.48 2.11 -7.17
N TYR A 90 6.98 1.41 -8.18
CA TYR A 90 7.64 1.97 -9.37
C TYR A 90 7.20 1.26 -10.66
N ASP A 91 6.01 0.66 -10.63
CA ASP A 91 5.36 -0.03 -11.75
C ASP A 91 5.12 0.88 -12.98
N THR A 92 5.14 2.19 -12.79
CA THR A 92 5.03 3.21 -13.84
C THR A 92 6.37 3.53 -14.53
N ILE A 93 7.45 2.86 -14.14
CA ILE A 93 8.80 3.05 -14.69
C ILE A 93 9.34 1.72 -15.20
N ASN A 94 9.67 1.66 -16.49
CA ASN A 94 10.36 0.53 -17.08
C ASN A 94 11.85 0.54 -16.66
N VAL A 95 12.12 -0.03 -15.49
CA VAL A 95 13.47 -0.08 -14.91
C VAL A 95 14.48 -0.85 -15.78
N ASN A 96 14.03 -1.80 -16.60
CA ASN A 96 14.91 -2.55 -17.49
C ASN A 96 15.38 -1.68 -18.66
N ALA A 97 14.47 -0.89 -19.24
CA ALA A 97 14.81 0.10 -20.25
C ALA A 97 15.81 1.12 -19.68
N ALA A 98 15.53 1.66 -18.50
CA ALA A 98 16.43 2.60 -17.82
C ALA A 98 17.83 1.99 -17.61
N ALA A 99 17.89 0.75 -17.11
CA ALA A 99 19.14 0.04 -16.89
C ALA A 99 19.93 -0.19 -18.18
N SER A 100 19.26 -0.54 -19.29
CA SER A 100 19.93 -0.72 -20.60
C SER A 100 20.59 0.56 -21.12
N ARG A 101 20.10 1.73 -20.70
CA ARG A 101 20.69 3.04 -21.00
C ARG A 101 21.67 3.55 -19.93
N GLY A 102 21.95 2.74 -18.90
CA GLY A 102 22.81 3.14 -17.78
C GLY A 102 22.19 4.22 -16.88
N ILE A 103 20.86 4.32 -16.85
CA ILE A 103 20.10 5.22 -16.00
C ILE A 103 19.72 4.48 -14.71
N TYR A 104 20.11 5.05 -13.57
CA TYR A 104 19.79 4.52 -12.25
C TYR A 104 18.43 5.03 -11.77
N VAL A 105 17.59 4.13 -11.27
CA VAL A 105 16.27 4.46 -10.72
C VAL A 105 16.28 4.28 -9.21
N SER A 106 15.84 5.29 -8.46
CA SER A 106 15.58 5.21 -7.02
C SER A 106 14.09 5.44 -6.72
N ASN A 107 13.63 4.93 -5.59
CA ASN A 107 12.26 5.05 -5.10
C ASN A 107 12.26 5.44 -3.61
N THR A 108 11.09 5.59 -2.98
CA THR A 108 10.96 5.98 -1.55
C THR A 108 10.36 4.87 -0.68
N PRO A 109 11.04 3.72 -0.52
CA PRO A 109 10.61 2.67 0.40
C PRO A 109 10.63 3.21 1.84
N GLY A 110 9.60 2.91 2.64
CA GLY A 110 9.54 3.34 4.04
C GLY A 110 8.72 4.62 4.32
N ALA A 111 8.54 5.50 3.32
CA ALA A 111 7.80 6.75 3.52
C ALA A 111 6.28 6.56 3.69
N VAL A 112 5.76 5.41 3.23
CA VAL A 112 4.34 5.03 3.25
C VAL A 112 4.03 3.95 4.29
N ASP A 113 4.93 3.74 5.25
CA ASP A 113 4.85 2.72 6.29
C ASP A 113 3.72 2.97 7.33
N ALA A 114 2.89 3.99 7.11
CA ALA A 114 1.74 4.33 7.95
C ALA A 114 0.56 3.37 7.69
N VAL A 115 0.49 2.29 8.47
CA VAL A 115 -0.52 1.22 8.40
C VAL A 115 -1.95 1.64 8.84
N GLY A 116 -2.21 2.94 9.03
CA GLY A 116 -3.47 3.45 9.60
C GLY A 116 -4.69 3.09 8.75
N VAL A 117 -4.62 3.32 7.44
CA VAL A 117 -5.70 2.98 6.50
C VAL A 117 -5.94 1.48 6.46
N HIS A 118 -4.86 0.69 6.44
CA HIS A 118 -4.92 -0.76 6.35
C HIS A 118 -5.62 -1.40 7.56
N MET A 119 -5.27 -1.00 8.79
CA MET A 119 -5.98 -1.49 9.97
C MET A 119 -7.41 -0.96 10.05
N GLY A 120 -7.66 0.26 9.57
CA GLY A 120 -9.01 0.80 9.44
C GLY A 120 -9.90 -0.07 8.55
N LEU A 121 -9.38 -0.53 7.40
CA LEU A 121 -10.09 -1.43 6.49
C LEU A 121 -10.32 -2.83 7.09
N VAL A 122 -9.32 -3.38 7.79
CA VAL A 122 -9.48 -4.66 8.52
C VAL A 122 -10.58 -4.57 9.58
N VAL A 123 -10.57 -3.51 10.39
CA VAL A 123 -11.59 -3.29 11.43
C VAL A 123 -12.95 -3.02 10.80
N SER A 124 -13.01 -2.24 9.71
CA SER A 124 -14.24 -1.96 8.97
C SER A 124 -14.89 -3.24 8.44
N GLY A 125 -14.06 -4.15 7.86
CA GLY A 125 -14.52 -5.45 7.38
C GLY A 125 -15.11 -6.30 8.51
N TYR A 126 -14.47 -6.32 9.68
CA TYR A 126 -15.01 -7.03 10.85
C TYR A 126 -16.30 -6.42 11.39
N ARG A 127 -16.45 -5.10 11.33
CA ARG A 127 -17.54 -4.38 12.02
C ARG A 127 -18.73 -4.07 11.12
N GLY A 128 -18.68 -4.43 9.83
CA GLY A 128 -19.77 -4.12 8.89
C GLY A 128 -20.00 -2.63 8.71
N HIS A 129 -18.97 -1.79 8.89
CA HIS A 129 -19.17 -0.34 8.93
C HIS A 129 -19.42 0.31 7.55
N GLN A 130 -19.31 -0.45 6.46
CA GLN A 130 -19.51 0.02 5.07
C GLN A 130 -20.78 -0.56 4.41
N HIS A 131 -21.79 -0.96 5.18
CA HIS A 131 -23.01 -1.55 4.61
C HIS A 131 -23.93 -0.54 3.92
N ASP A 132 -24.45 -0.91 2.75
CA ASP A 132 -25.65 -0.32 2.13
C ASP A 132 -26.85 -0.70 3.00
N PRO A 133 -27.67 0.25 3.49
CA PRO A 133 -28.82 -0.04 4.34
C PRO A 133 -29.98 -0.79 3.62
N ASP A 134 -29.88 -1.11 2.32
CA ASP A 134 -30.92 -1.84 1.57
C ASP A 134 -30.84 -3.38 1.72
N PRO A 135 -31.78 -4.01 2.45
CA PRO A 135 -31.79 -5.46 2.67
C PRO A 135 -32.17 -6.31 1.44
N GLN A 136 -32.68 -5.72 0.36
CA GLN A 136 -33.06 -6.48 -0.85
C GLN A 136 -31.84 -6.91 -1.69
N ARG A 137 -30.68 -6.29 -1.47
CA ARG A 137 -29.46 -6.55 -2.25
C ARG A 137 -28.54 -7.62 -1.66
N MET A 138 -28.84 -8.17 -0.47
CA MET A 138 -28.00 -9.18 0.18
C MET A 138 -28.83 -10.24 0.95
N PRO A 139 -29.09 -11.42 0.35
CA PRO A 139 -30.02 -12.40 0.91
C PRO A 139 -29.49 -13.26 2.08
N LYS A 140 -28.25 -13.05 2.58
CA LYS A 140 -27.61 -13.97 3.55
C LYS A 140 -27.31 -13.40 4.95
N CYS A 141 -27.58 -12.13 5.23
CA CYS A 141 -27.20 -11.54 6.52
C CYS A 141 -28.36 -11.56 7.53
N ILE A 142 -28.16 -12.23 8.68
CA ILE A 142 -29.16 -12.32 9.76
C ILE A 142 -29.25 -10.97 10.49
N PRO A 143 -30.42 -10.32 10.55
CA PRO A 143 -30.62 -9.10 11.32
C PRO A 143 -30.39 -9.36 12.83
N VAL A 144 -29.84 -8.37 13.54
CA VAL A 144 -29.62 -8.42 15.00
C VAL A 144 -30.90 -8.72 15.79
N HIS A 145 -32.08 -8.47 15.19
CA HIS A 145 -33.37 -8.71 15.82
C HIS A 145 -33.84 -10.19 15.82
N ASP A 146 -33.25 -11.09 15.02
CA ASP A 146 -33.78 -12.44 14.80
C ASP A 146 -33.10 -13.56 15.61
N GLN A 147 -32.28 -13.23 16.62
CA GLN A 147 -31.71 -14.23 17.53
C GLN A 147 -32.41 -14.24 18.89
N PRO A 148 -32.75 -15.41 19.47
CA PRO A 148 -33.25 -15.50 20.82
C PRO A 148 -32.13 -15.08 21.78
N THR A 149 -32.24 -13.87 22.34
CA THR A 149 -31.30 -13.33 23.31
C THR A 149 -31.19 -14.29 24.51
N ARG A 150 -30.07 -15.00 24.63
CA ARG A 150 -29.69 -15.60 25.92
C ARG A 150 -29.52 -14.44 26.89
N ARG A 151 -30.40 -14.37 27.90
CA ARG A 151 -30.32 -13.43 29.03
C ARG A 151 -28.95 -13.54 29.69
N TYR A 152 -28.03 -12.65 29.37
CA TYR A 152 -26.98 -12.25 30.29
C TYR A 152 -27.56 -11.13 31.16
N SER A 153 -28.30 -11.54 32.18
CA SER A 153 -28.83 -10.67 33.22
C SER A 153 -27.71 -10.31 34.20
N HIS A 154 -27.56 -9.00 34.45
CA HIS A 154 -26.76 -8.38 35.51
C HIS A 154 -25.24 -8.36 35.31
N VAL A 155 -24.67 -7.17 35.06
CA VAL A 155 -23.49 -6.58 35.77
C VAL A 155 -22.88 -5.36 35.04
N VAL A 156 -23.22 -5.04 33.78
CA VAL A 156 -22.45 -3.99 33.02
C VAL A 156 -23.29 -2.80 32.53
N GLU A 157 -24.23 -2.30 33.33
CA GLU A 157 -25.03 -1.11 32.94
C GLU A 157 -24.43 0.25 33.34
N ASN A 158 -23.31 0.32 34.07
CA ASN A 158 -22.88 1.60 34.68
C ASN A 158 -21.50 2.15 34.28
N LEU A 159 -20.85 1.65 33.21
CA LEU A 159 -19.51 2.17 32.84
C LEU A 159 -19.41 2.92 31.50
N TYR A 160 -20.38 2.76 30.59
CA TYR A 160 -20.30 3.38 29.25
C TYR A 160 -20.93 4.79 29.16
N GLY A 161 -21.50 5.30 30.25
CA GLY A 161 -22.15 6.62 30.29
C GLY A 161 -21.23 7.82 30.54
N TYR A 162 -19.93 7.63 30.84
CA TYR A 162 -19.13 8.70 31.48
C TYR A 162 -17.82 9.11 30.79
N LEU A 163 -17.48 8.58 29.61
CA LEU A 163 -16.31 9.03 28.85
C LEU A 163 -16.71 9.46 27.44
N GLY A 164 -16.69 10.77 27.23
CA GLY A 164 -17.31 11.47 26.12
C GLY A 164 -16.52 11.52 24.80
N TRP A 165 -17.30 11.66 23.73
CA TRP A 165 -17.11 12.60 22.61
C TRP A 165 -15.71 12.76 21.99
N VAL A 166 -15.48 12.14 20.82
CA VAL A 166 -14.61 12.70 19.76
C VAL A 166 -15.22 12.47 18.36
N LYS A 167 -16.00 13.45 17.90
CA LYS A 167 -15.78 14.24 16.67
C LYS A 167 -15.26 13.57 15.37
N TYR A 168 -15.70 12.37 15.01
CA TYR A 168 -15.63 11.88 13.62
C TYR A 168 -16.99 11.32 13.20
N GLY A 169 -17.55 11.88 12.12
CA GLY A 169 -18.86 11.55 11.60
C GLY A 169 -18.95 10.11 11.12
N PHE A 170 -19.39 9.22 11.99
CA PHE A 170 -20.12 8.03 11.61
C PHE A 170 -21.50 8.44 11.12
N SER A 171 -22.02 7.76 10.10
CA SER A 171 -23.34 7.91 9.50
C SER A 171 -24.46 7.76 10.56
N HIS A 172 -24.70 8.82 11.33
CA HIS A 172 -25.82 8.96 12.23
C HIS A 172 -26.86 9.78 11.48
N ALA A 173 -27.80 9.12 10.80
CA ALA A 173 -29.00 9.81 10.38
C ALA A 173 -29.73 10.34 11.64
N PRO A 174 -29.89 11.66 11.82
CA PRO A 174 -30.56 12.19 13.00
C PRO A 174 -32.07 12.00 12.80
N GLY A 175 -32.66 11.11 13.61
CA GLY A 175 -34.12 11.01 13.74
C GLY A 175 -34.71 9.73 13.16
N ARG A 176 -34.69 8.67 13.98
CA ARG A 176 -35.79 7.69 14.18
C ARG A 176 -35.32 6.71 15.26
N ARG A 177 -36.21 6.34 16.18
CA ARG A 177 -35.97 5.44 17.33
C ARG A 177 -35.65 4.00 16.91
N ARG A 178 -34.52 3.74 16.26
CA ARG A 178 -34.04 2.39 15.97
C ARG A 178 -32.53 2.35 16.15
N TRP A 179 -32.11 1.95 17.35
CA TRP A 179 -30.71 1.92 17.79
C TRP A 179 -29.84 0.92 16.98
N ASN A 180 -30.45 -0.03 16.25
CA ASN A 180 -29.75 -1.11 15.52
C ASN A 180 -30.31 -1.39 14.10
N ALA A 181 -31.13 -0.51 13.52
CA ALA A 181 -31.76 -0.83 12.22
C ALA A 181 -30.78 -0.67 11.07
N GLY A 182 -30.53 -1.76 10.34
CA GLY A 182 -29.62 -1.81 9.19
C GLY A 182 -28.14 -2.02 9.54
N VAL A 183 -27.81 -2.24 10.82
CA VAL A 183 -26.46 -2.58 11.26
C VAL A 183 -26.39 -4.08 11.52
N TYR A 184 -25.50 -4.78 10.80
CA TYR A 184 -25.26 -6.21 11.00
C TYR A 184 -24.19 -6.42 12.08
N MET A 185 -24.27 -7.54 12.80
CA MET A 185 -23.29 -7.88 13.84
C MET A 185 -21.94 -8.18 13.18
N GLY A 186 -20.93 -7.41 13.57
CA GLY A 186 -19.56 -7.69 13.22
C GLY A 186 -19.01 -8.95 13.88
N THR A 187 -17.94 -9.51 13.33
CA THR A 187 -17.22 -10.65 13.94
C THR A 187 -16.02 -10.16 14.77
N ASN A 188 -15.68 -10.89 15.84
CA ASN A 188 -14.52 -10.57 16.68
C ASN A 188 -13.23 -11.04 15.97
N PRO A 189 -12.20 -10.20 15.82
CA PRO A 189 -10.90 -10.62 15.29
C PRO A 189 -10.16 -11.65 16.15
N GLU A 190 -10.46 -11.76 17.44
CA GLU A 190 -9.75 -12.66 18.36
C GLU A 190 -9.73 -14.12 17.87
N GLY A 191 -8.53 -14.73 17.84
CA GLY A 191 -8.32 -16.12 17.42
C GLY A 191 -8.42 -16.36 15.91
N LYS A 192 -8.84 -15.37 15.12
CA LYS A 192 -8.88 -15.44 13.65
C LYS A 192 -7.48 -15.31 13.05
N VAL A 193 -7.32 -15.84 11.85
CA VAL A 193 -6.07 -15.83 11.09
C VAL A 193 -6.06 -14.62 10.16
N LEU A 194 -5.14 -13.70 10.41
CA LEU A 194 -4.72 -12.68 9.46
C LEU A 194 -3.65 -13.26 8.53
N GLY A 195 -4.02 -13.48 7.28
CA GLY A 195 -3.13 -13.81 6.20
C GLY A 195 -2.51 -12.56 5.58
N ILE A 196 -1.19 -12.43 5.62
CA ILE A 196 -0.43 -11.38 4.95
C ILE A 196 0.24 -11.95 3.69
N LEU A 197 -0.21 -11.54 2.50
CA LEU A 197 0.39 -11.90 1.23
C LEU A 197 1.42 -10.84 0.84
N GLY A 198 2.72 -11.17 0.93
CA GLY A 198 3.79 -10.16 0.76
C GLY A 198 4.18 -9.47 2.06
N MET A 199 4.56 -10.24 3.08
CA MET A 199 5.10 -9.72 4.35
C MET A 199 6.55 -9.23 4.16
N GLY A 200 6.71 -8.12 3.44
CA GLY A 200 7.99 -7.42 3.26
C GLY A 200 8.00 -6.04 3.92
N GLY A 201 9.07 -5.28 3.69
CA GLY A 201 8.91 -3.83 3.54
C GLY A 201 8.67 -3.55 2.08
N ILE A 202 7.93 -2.50 1.73
CA ILE A 202 7.88 -2.01 0.36
C ILE A 202 9.32 -1.66 -0.02
N GLY A 203 9.91 -2.43 -0.93
CA GLY A 203 11.26 -2.23 -1.48
C GLY A 203 12.43 -2.75 -0.62
N LYS A 204 12.98 -3.92 -0.97
CA LYS A 204 14.44 -4.16 -0.89
C LYS A 204 15.05 -3.68 -2.22
N VAL A 205 15.27 -2.38 -2.38
CA VAL A 205 16.10 -1.86 -3.48
C VAL A 205 17.43 -1.43 -2.88
N GLY A 206 18.47 -2.20 -3.17
CA GLY A 206 19.87 -1.79 -3.13
C GLY A 206 20.47 -1.42 -1.77
N ARG A 207 20.98 -2.42 -1.03
CA ARG A 207 21.96 -2.24 0.06
C ARG A 207 23.37 -1.85 -0.46
N TYR A 208 23.46 -1.21 -1.63
CA TYR A 208 24.72 -0.93 -2.34
C TYR A 208 24.91 0.57 -2.63
N ILE A 209 24.76 1.42 -1.62
CA ILE A 209 25.33 2.78 -1.67
C ILE A 209 25.84 3.14 -0.27
N VAL A 210 27.08 2.74 0.05
CA VAL A 210 28.02 3.53 0.88
C VAL A 210 29.44 3.03 0.56
N PHE A 211 30.09 3.59 -0.44
CA PHE A 211 31.56 3.55 -0.53
C PHE A 211 32.04 4.93 -0.97
N LEU A 212 32.44 5.73 0.02
CA LEU A 212 33.36 6.89 0.01
C LEU A 212 32.92 7.97 1.00
N VAL A 213 32.87 7.65 2.29
CA VAL A 213 33.12 8.66 3.34
C VAL A 213 33.78 7.97 4.55
N SER A 214 34.69 8.69 5.18
CA SER A 214 35.66 8.28 6.20
C SER A 214 35.20 7.21 7.22
N PHE A 215 36.12 6.26 7.47
CA PHE A 215 35.98 5.05 8.30
C PHE A 215 35.50 5.30 9.75
N THR A 216 35.63 6.52 10.26
CA THR A 216 35.18 6.93 11.60
C THR A 216 33.69 7.25 11.68
N TRP A 217 33.03 7.59 10.57
CA TRP A 217 31.58 7.83 10.56
C TRP A 217 30.77 6.54 10.40
N LEU A 218 31.38 5.51 9.80
CA LEU A 218 30.76 4.24 9.44
C LEU A 218 30.23 3.47 10.65
N LEU A 219 30.92 3.48 11.80
CA LEU A 219 30.46 2.76 13.00
C LEU A 219 29.27 3.45 13.68
N ALA A 220 29.22 4.79 13.67
CA ALA A 220 28.10 5.55 14.22
C ALA A 220 26.87 5.51 13.30
N THR A 221 27.04 5.53 11.98
CA THR A 221 25.93 5.33 11.04
C THR A 221 25.51 3.87 10.94
N MET A 222 26.40 2.88 11.11
CA MET A 222 26.00 1.47 11.15
C MET A 222 25.00 1.20 12.28
N ALA A 223 25.16 1.82 13.45
CA ALA A 223 24.19 1.72 14.55
C ALA A 223 22.89 2.52 14.31
N TYR A 224 22.94 3.59 13.52
CA TYR A 224 21.77 4.41 13.19
C TYR A 224 20.97 3.86 11.99
N VAL A 225 21.65 3.21 11.05
CA VAL A 225 21.07 2.60 9.82
C VAL A 225 20.56 1.19 10.09
N THR A 226 21.10 0.45 11.06
CA THR A 226 20.48 -0.82 11.51
C THR A 226 19.17 -0.62 12.27
N ASN A 227 18.89 0.59 12.76
CA ASN A 227 17.64 0.96 13.43
C ASN A 227 16.60 1.65 12.53
N LEU A 228 16.88 1.79 11.23
CA LEU A 228 15.82 1.99 10.23
C LEU A 228 15.06 0.67 10.08
N ASN A 229 14.22 0.38 11.08
CA ASN A 229 13.28 -0.71 11.03
C ASN A 229 12.45 -0.52 9.74
N ILE A 230 12.66 -1.43 8.81
CA ILE A 230 11.83 -1.64 7.63
C ILE A 230 10.43 -2.00 8.14
N VAL A 231 9.46 -1.07 8.11
CA VAL A 231 8.19 -1.19 8.85
C VAL A 231 6.99 -1.04 7.91
N SER A 232 6.88 -1.82 6.83
CA SER A 232 5.67 -1.65 5.99
C SER A 232 4.58 -2.73 6.16
N PHE A 233 4.87 -4.00 6.42
CA PHE A 233 3.80 -5.00 6.71
C PHE A 233 4.01 -5.78 8.00
N LYS A 234 5.24 -5.74 8.51
CA LYS A 234 5.57 -6.04 9.91
C LYS A 234 4.75 -5.21 10.90
N ALA A 235 4.41 -3.97 10.55
CA ALA A 235 3.59 -3.11 11.39
C ALA A 235 2.10 -3.49 11.38
N VAL A 236 1.59 -4.13 10.32
CA VAL A 236 0.26 -4.76 10.29
C VAL A 236 0.26 -5.93 11.28
N ALA A 237 1.23 -6.83 11.14
CA ALA A 237 1.42 -7.97 12.03
C ALA A 237 1.53 -7.53 13.51
N LYS A 238 2.36 -6.54 13.82
CA LYS A 238 2.49 -5.98 15.17
C LYS A 238 1.16 -5.48 15.75
N ARG A 239 0.33 -4.82 14.93
CA ARG A 239 -0.97 -4.30 15.38
C ARG A 239 -2.00 -5.41 15.53
N ALA A 240 -1.97 -6.42 14.64
CA ALA A 240 -2.83 -7.59 14.72
C ALA A 240 -2.60 -8.43 15.99
N ILE A 241 -1.36 -8.49 16.50
CA ILE A 241 -1.08 -9.08 17.83
C ILE A 241 -1.90 -8.39 18.92
N GLY A 242 -2.08 -7.07 18.86
CA GLY A 242 -2.92 -6.33 19.80
C GLY A 242 -4.42 -6.63 19.72
N PHE A 243 -4.86 -7.39 18.70
CA PHE A 243 -6.23 -7.90 18.53
C PHE A 243 -6.31 -9.41 18.75
N ASP A 244 -5.27 -10.03 19.33
CA ASP A 244 -5.19 -11.48 19.58
C ASP A 244 -5.42 -12.36 18.33
N MET A 245 -4.97 -11.87 17.18
CA MET A 245 -5.02 -12.58 15.91
C MET A 245 -3.81 -13.50 15.72
N LYS A 246 -4.02 -14.61 15.02
CA LYS A 246 -2.94 -15.45 14.50
C LYS A 246 -2.45 -14.87 13.18
N ILE A 247 -1.15 -14.88 12.94
CA ILE A 247 -0.56 -14.31 11.72
C ILE A 247 0.00 -15.44 10.85
N HIS A 248 -0.60 -15.62 9.68
CA HIS A 248 -0.03 -16.44 8.61
C HIS A 248 0.51 -15.51 7.52
N TYR A 249 1.61 -15.89 6.88
CA TYR A 249 2.09 -15.12 5.74
C TYR A 249 2.63 -16.00 4.62
N HIS A 250 2.56 -15.46 3.41
CA HIS A 250 3.14 -16.08 2.23
C HIS A 250 3.99 -15.06 1.46
N ASN A 251 5.22 -15.46 1.12
CA ASN A 251 6.18 -14.72 0.31
C ASN A 251 6.85 -15.69 -0.67
N ARG A 252 7.39 -15.18 -1.79
CA ARG A 252 8.28 -15.95 -2.68
C ARG A 252 9.51 -16.52 -1.94
N SER A 253 10.00 -15.81 -0.92
CA SER A 253 11.10 -16.24 -0.07
C SER A 253 10.71 -16.03 1.39
N ARG A 254 10.90 -17.07 2.20
CA ARG A 254 10.66 -17.03 3.64
C ARG A 254 11.51 -15.94 4.31
N LEU A 255 10.94 -15.27 5.30
CA LEU A 255 11.64 -14.28 6.11
C LEU A 255 12.66 -14.95 7.03
N ASP A 256 13.55 -14.13 7.58
CA ASP A 256 14.47 -14.57 8.62
C ASP A 256 13.67 -15.10 9.83
N PRO A 257 14.03 -16.26 10.41
CA PRO A 257 13.35 -16.82 11.58
C PRO A 257 13.25 -15.86 12.78
N GLU A 258 14.19 -14.93 12.94
CA GLU A 258 14.11 -13.91 14.00
C GLU A 258 12.95 -12.94 13.77
N VAL A 259 12.71 -12.57 12.52
CA VAL A 259 11.58 -11.72 12.13
C VAL A 259 10.26 -12.47 12.35
N GLU A 260 10.19 -13.75 12.02
CA GLU A 260 9.00 -14.57 12.29
C GLU A 260 8.67 -14.62 13.79
N ARG A 261 9.68 -14.84 14.64
CA ARG A 261 9.52 -14.83 16.11
C ARG A 261 9.03 -13.48 16.62
N GLN A 262 9.64 -12.39 16.15
CA GLN A 262 9.31 -11.03 16.58
C GLN A 262 7.83 -10.67 16.37
N TYR A 263 7.22 -11.18 15.30
CA TYR A 263 5.82 -10.89 14.95
C TYR A 263 4.88 -12.08 15.16
N SER A 264 5.35 -13.17 15.79
CA SER A 264 4.61 -14.43 15.91
C SER A 264 3.97 -14.88 14.59
N ALA A 265 4.69 -14.67 13.47
CA ALA A 265 4.19 -14.90 12.13
C ALA A 265 4.61 -16.28 11.63
N THR A 266 3.65 -17.05 11.11
CA THR A 266 3.88 -18.39 10.58
C THR A 266 3.93 -18.35 9.06
N TYR A 267 5.06 -18.78 8.47
CA TYR A 267 5.17 -18.97 7.03
C TYR A 267 4.38 -20.20 6.59
N VAL A 268 3.58 -20.05 5.53
CA VAL A 268 2.83 -21.13 4.89
C VAL A 268 2.97 -21.04 3.37
N ASP A 269 2.79 -22.16 2.67
CA ASP A 269 2.68 -22.15 1.21
C ASP A 269 1.40 -21.43 0.75
N PHE A 270 1.32 -21.07 -0.54
CA PHE A 270 0.24 -20.22 -1.04
C PHE A 270 -1.14 -20.89 -0.95
N GLU A 271 -1.25 -22.20 -1.13
CA GLU A 271 -2.55 -22.86 -1.05
C GLU A 271 -3.03 -22.95 0.40
N THR A 272 -2.13 -23.35 1.31
CA THR A 272 -2.40 -23.35 2.75
C THR A 272 -2.74 -21.95 3.24
N PHE A 273 -2.05 -20.92 2.74
CA PHE A 273 -2.35 -19.52 3.02
C PHE A 273 -3.80 -19.18 2.70
N LEU A 274 -4.25 -19.46 1.47
CA LEU A 274 -5.62 -19.16 1.04
C LEU A 274 -6.66 -19.91 1.88
N ARG A 275 -6.43 -21.21 2.15
CA ARG A 275 -7.37 -22.08 2.87
C ARG A 275 -7.49 -21.77 4.36
N THR A 276 -6.47 -21.16 4.96
CA THR A 276 -6.43 -20.94 6.41
C THR A 276 -6.72 -19.52 6.84
N SER A 277 -6.60 -18.54 5.94
CA SER A 277 -6.79 -17.12 6.24
C SER A 277 -8.26 -16.75 6.38
N ASP A 278 -8.63 -16.11 7.49
CA ASP A 278 -9.95 -15.49 7.66
C ASP A 278 -9.97 -14.08 7.05
N ILE A 279 -8.81 -13.41 7.05
CA ILE A 279 -8.58 -12.16 6.34
C ILE A 279 -7.35 -12.30 5.48
N ILE A 280 -7.42 -11.83 4.23
CA ILE A 280 -6.27 -11.75 3.34
C ILE A 280 -5.93 -10.28 3.10
N SER A 281 -4.75 -9.90 3.58
CA SER A 281 -4.12 -8.60 3.39
C SER A 281 -3.11 -8.70 2.24
N VAL A 282 -3.39 -8.00 1.13
CA VAL A 282 -2.61 -8.07 -0.12
C VAL A 282 -1.58 -6.95 -0.19
N ASN A 283 -0.30 -7.34 -0.17
CA ASN A 283 0.85 -6.46 0.01
C ASN A 283 2.01 -6.81 -0.95
N VAL A 284 1.69 -7.27 -2.17
CA VAL A 284 2.70 -7.65 -3.18
C VAL A 284 2.92 -6.54 -4.19
N PRO A 285 4.16 -6.35 -4.70
CA PRO A 285 4.41 -5.45 -5.82
C PRO A 285 3.68 -5.98 -7.06
N LEU A 286 3.19 -5.08 -7.92
CA LEU A 286 2.61 -5.45 -9.21
C LEU A 286 3.73 -5.82 -10.21
N SER A 287 3.64 -7.01 -10.77
CA SER A 287 4.48 -7.53 -11.83
C SER A 287 3.64 -8.43 -12.75
N LYS A 288 4.24 -8.98 -13.81
CA LYS A 288 3.55 -9.93 -14.69
C LYS A 288 3.07 -11.18 -13.91
N GLU A 289 3.85 -11.61 -12.93
CA GLU A 289 3.57 -12.80 -12.10
C GLU A 289 2.53 -12.54 -11.01
N THR A 290 2.37 -11.29 -10.56
CA THR A 290 1.39 -10.93 -9.52
C THR A 290 0.13 -10.28 -10.10
N THR A 291 0.07 -10.03 -11.40
CA THR A 291 -1.15 -9.58 -12.09
C THR A 291 -2.19 -10.70 -12.02
N TYR A 292 -3.38 -10.38 -11.50
CA TYR A 292 -4.46 -11.33 -11.24
C TYR A 292 -4.04 -12.54 -10.40
N LEU A 293 -3.13 -12.32 -9.45
CA LEU A 293 -2.70 -13.34 -8.49
C LEU A 293 -3.87 -13.90 -7.69
N LEU A 294 -4.88 -13.08 -7.40
CA LEU A 294 -6.15 -13.53 -6.83
C LEU A 294 -7.24 -13.43 -7.90
N SER A 295 -7.67 -14.58 -8.44
CA SER A 295 -8.78 -14.70 -9.37
C SER A 295 -9.70 -15.85 -8.94
N THR A 296 -10.57 -16.30 -9.86
CA THR A 296 -11.67 -17.26 -9.62
C THR A 296 -11.21 -18.53 -8.91
N ARG A 297 -10.04 -19.08 -9.30
CA ARG A 297 -9.49 -20.30 -8.69
C ARG A 297 -9.12 -20.05 -7.23
N GLU A 298 -8.39 -18.99 -6.96
CA GLU A 298 -7.92 -18.64 -5.62
C GLU A 298 -9.09 -18.32 -4.69
N PHE A 299 -10.09 -17.56 -5.16
CA PHE A 299 -11.30 -17.30 -4.38
C PHE A 299 -12.04 -18.58 -4.00
N THR A 300 -12.08 -19.57 -4.89
CA THR A 300 -12.71 -20.87 -4.59
C THR A 300 -11.98 -21.62 -3.47
N MET A 301 -10.67 -21.46 -3.37
CA MET A 301 -9.83 -22.11 -2.36
C MET A 301 -9.90 -21.45 -0.98
N MET A 302 -10.31 -20.19 -0.91
CA MET A 302 -10.42 -19.45 0.34
C MET A 302 -11.51 -20.04 1.24
N LYS A 303 -11.51 -19.64 2.51
CA LYS A 303 -12.65 -19.88 3.40
C LYS A 303 -13.91 -19.19 2.86
N ASP A 304 -15.06 -19.73 3.23
CA ASP A 304 -16.31 -18.99 3.09
C ASP A 304 -16.28 -17.79 4.06
N ASP A 305 -16.93 -16.70 3.65
CA ASP A 305 -16.95 -15.43 4.38
C ASP A 305 -15.57 -14.77 4.58
N VAL A 306 -14.60 -15.05 3.70
CA VAL A 306 -13.26 -14.43 3.77
C VAL A 306 -13.36 -12.91 3.58
N ILE A 307 -12.54 -12.16 4.32
CA ILE A 307 -12.40 -10.71 4.15
C ILE A 307 -11.13 -10.41 3.37
N ILE A 308 -11.21 -9.53 2.37
CA ILE A 308 -10.04 -9.15 1.56
C ILE A 308 -9.72 -7.68 1.76
N VAL A 309 -8.46 -7.36 2.01
CA VAL A 309 -7.96 -5.99 2.10
C VAL A 309 -6.84 -5.79 1.09
N ASN A 310 -6.99 -4.84 0.17
CA ASN A 310 -5.96 -4.49 -0.80
C ASN A 310 -5.57 -3.02 -0.67
N THR A 311 -4.32 -2.81 -0.27
CA THR A 311 -3.68 -1.48 -0.25
C THR A 311 -2.38 -1.48 -1.06
N ALA A 312 -2.21 -2.46 -1.95
CA ALA A 312 -1.02 -2.60 -2.78
C ALA A 312 -1.25 -2.01 -4.17
N ARG A 313 -1.83 -2.80 -5.08
CA ARG A 313 -2.17 -2.43 -6.46
C ARG A 313 -3.44 -3.15 -6.88
N GLY A 314 -4.31 -2.47 -7.62
CA GLY A 314 -5.62 -3.02 -8.01
C GLY A 314 -5.48 -4.28 -8.86
N LYS A 315 -4.66 -4.22 -9.92
CA LYS A 315 -4.38 -5.33 -10.87
C LYS A 315 -3.82 -6.61 -10.26
N VAL A 316 -3.51 -6.64 -8.97
CA VAL A 316 -3.17 -7.89 -8.26
C VAL A 316 -4.39 -8.79 -8.09
N ILE A 317 -5.57 -8.20 -8.02
CA ILE A 317 -6.84 -8.90 -7.90
C ILE A 317 -7.59 -8.73 -9.21
N ASP A 318 -8.13 -9.83 -9.74
CA ASP A 318 -9.09 -9.79 -10.86
C ASP A 318 -10.42 -9.26 -10.33
N GLU A 319 -10.78 -8.03 -10.69
CA GLU A 319 -11.95 -7.35 -10.13
C GLU A 319 -13.26 -8.02 -10.55
N ALA A 320 -13.32 -8.53 -11.78
CA ALA A 320 -14.48 -9.26 -12.27
C ALA A 320 -14.69 -10.58 -11.51
N ALA A 321 -13.62 -11.28 -11.17
CA ALA A 321 -13.69 -12.46 -10.31
C ALA A 321 -14.05 -12.10 -8.87
N LEU A 322 -13.56 -10.97 -8.35
CA LEU A 322 -13.86 -10.49 -7.00
C LEU A 322 -15.36 -10.17 -6.85
N VAL A 323 -15.95 -9.48 -7.82
CA VAL A 323 -17.40 -9.17 -7.84
C VAL A 323 -18.21 -10.45 -7.79
N LYS A 324 -17.89 -11.46 -8.61
CA LYS A 324 -18.57 -12.76 -8.60
C LYS A 324 -18.44 -13.47 -7.24
N ALA A 325 -17.27 -13.39 -6.61
CA ALA A 325 -17.04 -14.00 -5.32
C ALA A 325 -17.83 -13.32 -4.18
N LEU A 326 -18.01 -11.99 -4.26
CA LEU A 326 -18.89 -11.23 -3.38
C LEU A 326 -20.36 -11.61 -3.58
N GLU A 327 -20.85 -11.64 -4.83
CA GLU A 327 -22.23 -12.01 -5.16
C GLU A 327 -22.57 -13.44 -4.73
N ALA A 328 -21.63 -14.37 -4.84
CA ALA A 328 -21.79 -15.75 -4.36
C ALA A 328 -21.82 -15.86 -2.82
N GLY A 329 -21.40 -14.81 -2.11
CA GLY A 329 -21.15 -14.83 -0.66
C GLY A 329 -19.92 -15.65 -0.27
N LYS A 330 -18.99 -15.86 -1.20
CA LYS A 330 -17.70 -16.50 -0.91
C LYS A 330 -16.79 -15.53 -0.16
N VAL A 331 -16.74 -14.28 -0.63
CA VAL A 331 -16.11 -13.15 0.04
C VAL A 331 -17.18 -12.41 0.82
N LEU A 332 -16.97 -12.20 2.11
CA LEU A 332 -17.94 -11.49 2.95
C LEU A 332 -17.95 -9.99 2.66
N THR A 333 -16.76 -9.41 2.58
CA THR A 333 -16.56 -7.98 2.36
C THR A 333 -15.13 -7.68 1.94
N VAL A 334 -14.91 -6.49 1.40
CA VAL A 334 -13.61 -6.03 0.91
C VAL A 334 -13.29 -4.63 1.44
N GLY A 335 -12.00 -4.38 1.68
CA GLY A 335 -11.45 -3.06 1.93
C GLY A 335 -10.44 -2.72 0.86
N LEU A 336 -10.83 -1.89 -0.11
CA LEU A 336 -9.99 -1.51 -1.25
C LEU A 336 -9.58 -0.04 -1.13
N ASP A 337 -8.27 0.21 -1.21
CA ASP A 337 -7.69 1.55 -1.42
C ASP A 337 -7.26 1.74 -2.88
N VAL A 338 -7.21 0.64 -3.64
CA VAL A 338 -6.74 0.56 -5.03
C VAL A 338 -7.70 -0.29 -5.87
N PHE A 339 -7.89 0.12 -7.13
CA PHE A 339 -8.82 -0.48 -8.10
C PHE A 339 -8.09 -0.82 -9.40
N GLU A 340 -8.68 -1.67 -10.25
CA GLU A 340 -7.98 -2.25 -11.42
C GLU A 340 -7.60 -1.23 -12.53
N GLU A 341 -8.26 -0.06 -12.59
CA GLU A 341 -8.18 0.93 -13.68
C GLU A 341 -6.76 1.23 -14.24
#